data_AF-A0A0W7X5S7-F1
#
_entry.id   AF-A0A0W7X5S7-F1
#
_cell.length_a   1.000
_cell.length_b   1.000
_cell.length_c   1.000
_cell.angle_alpha   90.00
_cell.angle_beta   90.00
_cell.angle_gamma   90.00
#
_symmetry.space_group_name_H-M   'P 1'
#
loop_
_entity.id
_entity.type
_entity.pdbx_description
1 polymer ?
#
loop_
_entity_poly.entity_id
_entity_poly.type
_entity_poly.pdbx_seq_one_letter_code
_entity_poly.pdbx_strand_id
1 'polypeptide(L)'
;MTPPAHEVNLLQRHASGLRRVLEPGRRPRSPSRLLTWTAAGYRLTVPPDRLDLHDFDREVRRARAARSAGDLPAAAVALHEALGLSRGQVCEGLSGPSVEAERQRLEERRLKVLEERIEVDLDLRDPFDLVGELRRLVADQPTRESLYGLLMLALYRAGHQAEALAAFRQARRSSHERSSHERIGTEPTERLQRLHQRILAGDTALDVPQPSLAAASAAGLRSGPAGLGSSVTGSAYGPAGSGSVSAESGPQQPDRTTPWFPSNCRTT
;
A
#
# COMPACT_ATOMS: atom_id res chain seq x y z
N MET A 1 -0.06 16.92 33.10
CA MET A 1 0.36 18.30 32.80
C MET A 1 -0.75 19.23 33.27
N THR A 2 -0.47 20.09 34.25
CA THR A 2 -1.42 21.11 34.68
C THR A 2 -1.46 22.19 33.62
N PRO A 3 -2.63 22.54 33.08
CA PRO A 3 -2.68 23.42 31.94
C PRO A 3 -2.50 24.91 32.38
N PRO A 4 -2.02 25.80 31.49
CA PRO A 4 -1.55 27.13 31.87
C PRO A 4 -2.68 28.11 32.20
N ALA A 5 -2.41 29.11 33.04
CA ALA A 5 -3.35 30.19 33.27
C ALA A 5 -3.76 30.87 31.94
N HIS A 6 -5.07 30.93 31.65
CA HIS A 6 -5.70 31.44 30.42
C HIS A 6 -5.70 30.52 29.17
N GLU A 7 -5.77 29.21 29.35
CA GLU A 7 -5.96 28.22 28.26
C GLU A 7 -6.99 28.60 27.21
N VAL A 8 -8.16 29.09 27.63
CA VAL A 8 -9.25 29.43 26.70
C VAL A 8 -8.84 30.53 25.72
N ASN A 9 -8.15 31.57 26.22
CA ASN A 9 -7.68 32.66 25.39
C ASN A 9 -6.57 32.22 24.42
N LEU A 10 -5.69 31.32 24.88
CA LEU A 10 -4.64 30.75 24.04
C LEU A 10 -5.23 29.91 22.89
N LEU A 11 -6.20 29.06 23.21
CA LEU A 11 -6.89 28.20 22.24
C LEU A 11 -7.66 29.04 21.20
N GLN A 12 -8.36 30.10 21.63
CA GLN A 12 -9.02 31.04 20.71
C GLN A 12 -8.03 31.74 19.78
N ARG A 13 -6.86 32.13 20.29
CA ARG A 13 -5.79 32.74 19.47
C ARG A 13 -5.29 31.76 18.41
N HIS A 14 -5.00 30.51 18.77
CA HIS A 14 -4.59 29.48 17.82
C HIS A 14 -5.68 29.19 16.78
N ALA A 15 -6.94 29.07 17.19
CA ALA A 15 -8.06 28.86 16.28
C ALA A 15 -8.23 30.02 15.29
N SER A 16 -8.07 31.27 15.73
CA SER A 16 -8.09 32.45 14.86
C SER A 16 -6.94 32.42 13.83
N GLY A 17 -5.74 32.06 14.27
CA GLY A 17 -4.57 31.88 13.39
C GLY A 17 -4.81 30.80 12.33
N LEU A 18 -5.30 29.63 12.74
CA LEU A 18 -5.62 28.52 11.84
C LEU A 18 -6.69 28.90 10.81
N ARG A 19 -7.76 29.62 11.22
CA ARG A 19 -8.79 30.10 10.28
C ARG A 19 -8.21 30.97 9.16
N ARG A 20 -7.22 31.81 9.48
CA ARG A 20 -6.57 32.67 8.47
C ARG A 20 -5.71 31.87 7.50
N VAL A 21 -5.05 30.81 7.97
CA VAL A 21 -4.22 29.94 7.12
C VAL A 21 -5.07 29.02 6.26
N LEU A 22 -6.11 28.42 6.83
CA LEU A 22 -6.97 27.46 6.14
C LEU A 22 -7.92 28.14 5.14
N GLU A 23 -8.34 29.38 5.41
CA GLU A 23 -9.26 30.13 4.54
C GLU A 23 -8.69 31.53 4.22
N PRO A 24 -7.61 31.63 3.42
CA PRO A 24 -6.94 32.91 3.17
C PRO A 24 -7.83 33.94 2.44
N GLY A 25 -8.78 33.47 1.63
CA GLY A 25 -9.76 34.32 0.92
C GLY A 25 -11.00 34.69 1.75
N ARG A 26 -11.07 34.31 3.03
CA ARG A 26 -12.25 34.56 3.87
C ARG A 26 -12.39 36.05 4.20
N ARG A 27 -13.58 36.61 3.98
CA ARG A 27 -13.89 38.00 4.35
C ARG A 27 -13.70 38.22 5.86
N PRO A 28 -13.13 39.36 6.29
CA PRO A 28 -13.03 39.70 7.72
C PRO A 28 -14.39 39.57 8.41
N ARG A 29 -14.42 39.04 9.64
CA ARG A 29 -15.61 38.86 10.49
C ARG A 29 -16.72 37.93 9.95
N SER A 30 -16.55 37.29 8.78
CA SER A 30 -17.47 36.22 8.33
C SER A 30 -17.28 34.93 9.14
N PRO A 31 -18.22 33.98 9.25
CA PRO A 31 -17.94 32.70 9.94
C PRO A 31 -16.91 31.86 9.16
N SER A 32 -16.12 31.05 9.86
CA SER A 32 -15.24 30.05 9.21
C SER A 32 -16.08 28.84 8.80
N ARG A 33 -15.85 28.30 7.60
CA ARG A 33 -16.54 27.08 7.14
C ARG A 33 -15.75 25.82 7.48
N LEU A 34 -14.42 25.91 7.42
CA LEU A 34 -13.54 24.77 7.72
C LEU A 34 -13.36 24.55 9.22
N LEU A 35 -13.10 25.61 10.02
CA LEU A 35 -12.89 25.49 11.47
C LEU A 35 -13.99 26.20 12.26
N THR A 36 -15.07 25.47 12.51
CA THR A 36 -16.28 25.98 13.18
C THR A 36 -16.21 25.81 14.70
N TRP A 37 -16.94 26.67 15.42
CA TRP A 37 -17.20 26.50 16.84
C TRP A 37 -18.56 25.82 17.03
N THR A 38 -18.62 24.84 17.93
CA THR A 38 -19.81 24.05 18.25
C THR A 38 -19.99 23.99 19.77
N ALA A 39 -21.15 23.52 20.24
CA ALA A 39 -21.38 23.29 21.66
C ALA A 39 -20.37 22.29 22.30
N ALA A 40 -19.76 21.42 21.49
CA ALA A 40 -18.75 20.45 21.92
C ALA A 40 -17.30 20.93 21.71
N GLY A 41 -17.08 22.18 21.29
CA GLY A 41 -15.76 22.74 20.99
C GLY A 41 -15.53 22.99 19.50
N TYR A 42 -14.27 22.94 19.06
CA TYR A 42 -13.89 23.22 17.67
C TYR A 42 -14.05 21.99 16.78
N ARG A 43 -14.62 22.20 15.58
CA ARG A 43 -14.74 21.18 14.54
C ARG A 43 -14.01 21.64 13.29
N LEU A 44 -13.05 20.82 12.84
CA LEU A 44 -12.43 20.96 11.54
C LEU A 44 -13.16 20.07 10.53
N THR A 45 -13.77 20.66 9.52
CA THR A 45 -14.39 19.97 8.39
C THR A 45 -13.45 20.01 7.21
N VAL A 46 -12.83 18.87 6.89
CA VAL A 46 -11.92 18.72 5.76
C VAL A 46 -12.67 18.08 4.59
N PRO A 47 -12.65 18.69 3.38
CA PRO A 47 -13.20 18.05 2.19
C PRO A 47 -12.47 16.74 1.84
N PRO A 48 -13.16 15.75 1.23
CA PRO A 48 -12.61 14.42 1.00
C PRO A 48 -11.40 14.37 0.06
N ASP A 49 -11.17 15.42 -0.73
CA ASP A 49 -10.07 15.61 -1.69
C ASP A 49 -8.90 16.42 -1.11
N ARG A 50 -8.95 16.78 0.17
CA ARG A 50 -8.00 17.71 0.81
C ARG A 50 -7.10 17.04 1.85
N LEU A 51 -7.17 15.72 1.97
CA LEU A 51 -6.33 14.94 2.88
C LEU A 51 -5.73 13.77 2.10
N ASP A 52 -4.40 13.67 2.12
CA ASP A 52 -3.66 12.56 1.53
C ASP A 52 -4.08 11.20 2.12
N LEU A 53 -4.50 11.16 3.39
CA LEU A 53 -5.10 9.97 3.99
C LEU A 53 -6.37 9.52 3.26
N HIS A 54 -7.22 10.44 2.78
CA HIS A 54 -8.42 10.06 2.02
C HIS A 54 -8.08 9.52 0.63
N ASP A 55 -7.06 10.08 -0.01
CA ASP A 55 -6.52 9.55 -1.27
C ASP A 55 -5.94 8.15 -1.06
N PHE A 56 -5.16 7.95 0.01
CA PHE A 56 -4.63 6.64 0.41
C PHE A 56 -5.76 5.62 0.62
N ASP A 57 -6.81 6.00 1.34
CA ASP A 57 -7.97 5.14 1.57
C ASP A 57 -8.68 4.74 0.28
N ARG A 58 -8.78 5.68 -0.67
CA ARG A 58 -9.43 5.45 -1.96
C ARG A 58 -8.61 4.48 -2.79
N GLU A 59 -7.30 4.66 -2.90
CA GLU A 59 -6.45 3.77 -3.70
C GLU A 59 -6.37 2.38 -3.09
N VAL A 60 -6.34 2.23 -1.76
CA VAL A 60 -6.43 0.91 -1.11
C VAL A 60 -7.77 0.22 -1.40
N ARG A 61 -8.88 0.94 -1.40
CA ARG A 61 -10.19 0.38 -1.78
C ARG A 61 -10.21 -0.05 -3.23
N ARG A 62 -9.68 0.78 -4.13
CA ARG A 62 -9.56 0.48 -5.56
C ARG A 62 -8.72 -0.77 -5.79
N ALA A 63 -7.58 -0.89 -5.11
CA ALA A 63 -6.72 -2.06 -5.18
C ALA A 63 -7.43 -3.34 -4.76
N ARG A 64 -8.13 -3.32 -3.62
CA ARG A 64 -8.86 -4.49 -3.11
C ARG A 64 -10.02 -4.88 -4.02
N ALA A 65 -10.71 -3.90 -4.61
CA ALA A 65 -11.75 -4.16 -5.61
C ALA A 65 -11.16 -4.82 -6.87
N ALA A 66 -10.05 -4.29 -7.40
CA ALA A 66 -9.34 -4.87 -8.54
C ALA A 66 -8.86 -6.31 -8.24
N ARG A 67 -8.26 -6.54 -7.07
CA ARG A 67 -7.84 -7.88 -6.62
C ARG A 67 -9.03 -8.85 -6.55
N SER A 68 -10.17 -8.40 -6.03
CA SER A 68 -11.38 -9.24 -5.98
C SER A 68 -11.97 -9.56 -7.36
N ALA A 69 -11.73 -8.70 -8.34
CA ALA A 69 -12.11 -8.90 -9.73
C ALA A 69 -11.09 -9.73 -10.53
N GLY A 70 -9.96 -10.13 -9.92
CA GLY A 70 -8.87 -10.85 -10.59
C GLY A 70 -7.94 -9.96 -11.42
N ASP A 71 -8.13 -8.64 -11.41
CA ASP A 71 -7.25 -7.68 -12.08
C ASP A 71 -6.07 -7.33 -11.16
N LEU A 72 -5.12 -8.27 -11.09
CA LEU A 72 -3.89 -8.09 -10.30
C LEU A 72 -3.06 -6.89 -10.78
N PRO A 73 -2.87 -6.64 -12.10
CA PRO A 73 -2.14 -5.45 -12.56
C PRO A 73 -2.75 -4.13 -12.06
N ALA A 74 -4.08 -3.96 -12.14
CA ALA A 74 -4.72 -2.75 -11.61
C ALA A 74 -4.62 -2.67 -10.07
N ALA A 75 -4.66 -3.80 -9.37
CA ALA A 75 -4.42 -3.84 -7.94
C ALA A 75 -3.01 -3.37 -7.58
N ALA A 76 -1.99 -3.85 -8.30
CA ALA A 76 -0.60 -3.46 -8.08
C ALA A 76 -0.40 -1.95 -8.28
N VAL A 77 -0.94 -1.38 -9.37
CA VAL A 77 -0.86 0.07 -9.64
C VAL A 77 -1.46 0.88 -8.50
N ALA A 78 -2.68 0.54 -8.07
CA ALA A 78 -3.36 1.26 -6.99
C ALA A 78 -2.62 1.14 -5.64
N LEU A 79 -2.00 -0.01 -5.33
CA LEU A 79 -1.21 -0.17 -4.09
C LEU A 79 0.07 0.67 -4.13
N HIS A 80 0.74 0.75 -5.29
CA HIS A 80 1.90 1.63 -5.47
C HIS A 80 1.50 3.11 -5.36
N GLU A 81 0.40 3.52 -5.97
CA GLU A 81 -0.15 4.88 -5.85
C GLU A 81 -0.44 5.22 -4.38
N ALA A 82 -1.10 4.33 -3.64
CA ALA A 82 -1.37 4.51 -2.22
C ALA A 82 -0.08 4.72 -1.42
N LEU A 83 0.91 3.84 -1.57
CA LEU A 83 2.16 3.94 -0.83
C LEU A 83 2.99 5.17 -1.21
N GLY A 84 2.87 5.65 -2.45
CA GLY A 84 3.53 6.86 -2.95
C GLY A 84 2.98 8.17 -2.36
N LEU A 85 1.81 8.16 -1.72
CA LEU A 85 1.25 9.33 -1.02
C LEU A 85 1.94 9.61 0.33
N SER A 86 2.65 8.62 0.87
CA SER A 86 3.35 8.72 2.15
C SER A 86 4.69 9.45 1.97
N ARG A 87 4.75 10.71 2.40
CA ARG A 87 5.89 11.62 2.16
C ARG A 87 6.93 11.69 3.29
N GLY A 88 6.74 10.94 4.37
CA GLY A 88 7.58 11.04 5.56
C GLY A 88 6.80 10.71 6.82
N GLN A 89 7.43 10.94 7.98
CA GLN A 89 6.86 10.59 9.27
C GLN A 89 5.52 11.32 9.47
N VAL A 90 4.46 10.58 9.78
CA VAL A 90 3.12 11.18 9.97
C VAL A 90 3.16 12.26 11.05
N CYS A 91 2.79 13.50 10.75
CA CYS A 91 2.89 14.61 11.71
C CYS A 91 4.33 14.83 12.22
N GLU A 92 5.31 14.78 11.33
CA GLU A 92 6.70 15.17 11.62
C GLU A 92 6.76 16.54 12.32
N GLY A 93 7.61 16.65 13.34
CA GLY A 93 7.74 17.86 14.16
C GLY A 93 6.66 18.03 15.25
N LEU A 94 5.62 17.19 15.28
CA LEU A 94 4.63 17.17 16.36
C LEU A 94 4.88 15.99 17.33
N SER A 95 4.80 16.27 18.62
CA SER A 95 4.95 15.27 19.69
C SER A 95 3.79 15.34 20.68
N GLY A 96 3.48 14.20 21.29
CA GLY A 96 2.43 14.08 22.29
C GLY A 96 1.76 12.70 22.25
N PRO A 97 1.18 12.23 23.37
CA PRO A 97 0.65 10.86 23.45
C PRO A 97 -0.36 10.52 22.34
N SER A 98 -1.28 11.45 22.03
CA SER A 98 -2.28 11.24 20.97
C SER A 98 -1.69 11.26 19.56
N VAL A 99 -0.68 12.10 19.32
CA VAL A 99 0.00 12.16 18.02
C VAL A 99 0.79 10.88 17.79
N GLU A 100 1.48 10.38 18.83
CA GLU A 100 2.28 9.16 18.73
C GLU A 100 1.41 7.92 18.54
N ALA A 101 0.28 7.83 19.26
CA ALA A 101 -0.69 6.75 19.06
C ALA A 101 -1.24 6.72 17.63
N GLU A 102 -1.56 7.89 17.06
CA GLU A 102 -2.06 7.97 15.68
C GLU A 102 -0.95 7.70 14.65
N ARG A 103 0.28 8.17 14.92
CA ARG A 103 1.47 7.87 14.10
C ARG A 103 1.69 6.36 14.02
N GLN A 104 1.66 5.67 15.15
CA GLN A 104 1.81 4.21 15.21
C GLN A 104 0.66 3.51 14.47
N ARG A 105 -0.59 3.94 14.67
CA ARG A 105 -1.77 3.37 13.99
C ARG A 105 -1.66 3.50 12.46
N LEU A 106 -1.23 4.66 11.97
CA LEU A 106 -1.09 4.92 10.54
C LEU A 106 0.10 4.19 9.92
N GLU A 107 1.21 4.08 10.65
CA GLU A 107 2.36 3.29 10.21
C GLU A 107 2.02 1.80 10.11
N GLU A 108 1.35 1.24 11.12
CA GLU A 108 0.85 -0.14 11.10
C GLU A 108 -0.03 -0.39 9.88
N ARG A 109 -0.92 0.55 9.59
CA ARG A 109 -1.82 0.48 8.44
C ARG A 109 -1.06 0.54 7.12
N ARG A 110 -0.06 1.40 7.00
CA ARG A 110 0.78 1.50 5.80
C ARG A 110 1.54 0.21 5.55
N LEU A 111 2.13 -0.37 6.60
CA LEU A 111 2.88 -1.61 6.47
C LEU A 111 2.00 -2.79 6.05
N LYS A 112 0.72 -2.84 6.47
CA LYS A 112 -0.25 -3.81 5.92
C LYS A 112 -0.50 -3.64 4.43
N VAL A 113 -0.62 -2.39 3.95
CA VAL A 113 -0.78 -2.10 2.52
C VAL A 113 0.49 -2.46 1.74
N LEU A 114 1.66 -2.28 2.35
CA LEU A 114 2.93 -2.73 1.78
C LEU A 114 3.00 -4.26 1.65
N GLU A 115 2.56 -4.99 2.68
CA GLU A 115 2.42 -6.45 2.61
C GLU A 115 1.45 -6.87 1.49
N GLU A 116 0.28 -6.23 1.39
CA GLU A 116 -0.68 -6.46 0.28
C GLU A 116 -0.05 -6.19 -1.09
N ARG A 117 0.76 -5.13 -1.23
CA ARG A 117 1.48 -4.80 -2.46
C ARG A 117 2.45 -5.90 -2.85
N ILE A 118 3.27 -6.35 -1.90
CA ILE A 118 4.26 -7.41 -2.15
C ILE A 118 3.58 -8.73 -2.50
N GLU A 119 2.46 -9.08 -1.85
CA GLU A 119 1.68 -10.27 -2.22
C GLU A 119 1.24 -10.22 -3.69
N VAL A 120 0.73 -9.09 -4.15
CA VAL A 120 0.31 -8.92 -5.55
C VAL A 120 1.51 -8.91 -6.50
N ASP A 121 2.61 -8.25 -6.12
CA ASP A 121 3.82 -8.20 -6.94
C ASP A 121 4.45 -9.58 -7.12
N LEU A 122 4.41 -10.44 -6.09
CA LEU A 122 4.91 -11.83 -6.16
C LEU A 122 4.16 -12.71 -7.15
N ASP A 123 2.93 -12.34 -7.50
CA ASP A 123 2.11 -13.05 -8.48
C ASP A 123 2.26 -12.47 -9.90
N LEU A 124 2.76 -11.23 -10.04
CA LEU A 124 2.89 -10.53 -11.32
C LEU A 124 4.33 -10.43 -11.85
N ARG A 125 5.31 -10.41 -10.97
CA ARG A 125 6.71 -10.08 -11.29
C ARG A 125 7.62 -11.26 -10.99
N ASP A 126 8.88 -11.16 -11.43
CA ASP A 126 9.91 -12.11 -11.01
C ASP A 126 10.07 -12.04 -9.48
N PRO A 127 9.85 -13.15 -8.75
CA PRO A 127 10.01 -13.18 -7.30
C PRO A 127 11.41 -12.77 -6.83
N PHE A 128 12.44 -12.98 -7.65
CA PHE A 128 13.82 -12.64 -7.32
C PHE A 128 14.04 -11.13 -7.18
N ASP A 129 13.36 -10.32 -8.00
CA ASP A 129 13.43 -8.84 -7.93
C ASP A 129 12.98 -8.29 -6.57
N LEU A 130 12.06 -8.99 -5.92
CA LEU A 130 11.48 -8.58 -4.63
C LEU A 130 12.35 -8.99 -3.42
N VAL A 131 13.27 -9.95 -3.59
CA VAL A 131 14.11 -10.46 -2.49
C VAL A 131 14.93 -9.35 -1.85
N GLY A 132 15.53 -8.46 -2.66
CA GLY A 132 16.35 -7.35 -2.16
C GLY A 132 15.54 -6.35 -1.34
N GLU A 133 14.31 -6.05 -1.75
CA GLU A 133 13.39 -5.20 -0.98
C GLU A 133 12.94 -5.88 0.32
N LEU A 134 12.52 -7.15 0.23
CA LEU A 134 12.06 -7.94 1.37
C LEU A 134 13.14 -8.13 2.45
N ARG A 135 14.41 -8.29 2.06
CA ARG A 135 15.54 -8.34 3.01
C ARG A 135 15.70 -7.04 3.80
N ARG A 136 15.60 -5.88 3.14
CA ARG A 136 15.64 -4.57 3.82
C ARG A 136 14.46 -4.42 4.78
N LEU A 137 13.27 -4.75 4.29
CA LEU A 137 12.04 -4.73 5.07
C LEU A 137 12.11 -5.56 6.35
N VAL A 138 12.64 -6.78 6.24
CA VAL A 138 12.84 -7.68 7.39
C VAL A 138 13.87 -7.11 8.36
N ALA A 139 14.94 -6.46 7.88
CA ALA A 139 15.93 -5.82 8.74
C ALA A 139 15.35 -4.61 9.48
N ASP A 140 14.51 -3.82 8.83
CA ASP A 140 13.86 -2.64 9.42
C ASP A 140 12.70 -3.02 10.36
N GLN A 141 12.05 -4.16 10.11
CA GLN A 141 10.90 -4.66 10.86
C GLN A 141 11.11 -6.12 11.32
N PRO A 142 12.11 -6.39 12.17
CA PRO A 142 12.51 -7.76 12.53
C PRO A 142 11.44 -8.52 13.33
N THR A 143 10.42 -7.82 13.82
CA THR A 143 9.32 -8.39 14.61
C THR A 143 8.09 -8.73 13.78
N ARG A 144 8.10 -8.43 12.47
CA ARG A 144 6.97 -8.70 11.56
C ARG A 144 7.14 -10.02 10.83
N GLU A 145 6.52 -11.06 11.37
CA GLU A 145 6.56 -12.42 10.80
C GLU A 145 5.96 -12.52 9.38
N SER A 146 5.01 -11.64 9.04
CA SER A 146 4.43 -11.53 7.70
C SER A 146 5.51 -11.30 6.63
N LEU A 147 6.46 -10.40 6.88
CA LEU A 147 7.55 -10.08 5.97
C LEU A 147 8.51 -11.26 5.78
N TYR A 148 8.78 -12.01 6.84
CA TYR A 148 9.54 -13.25 6.73
C TYR A 148 8.82 -14.28 5.85
N GLY A 149 7.49 -14.41 5.99
CA GLY A 149 6.69 -15.30 5.14
C GLY A 149 6.77 -14.92 3.66
N LEU A 150 6.69 -13.63 3.35
CA LEU A 150 6.84 -13.13 1.97
C LEU A 150 8.26 -13.36 1.43
N LEU A 151 9.30 -13.12 2.24
CA LEU A 151 10.68 -13.41 1.88
C LEU A 151 10.92 -14.90 1.62
N MET A 152 10.37 -15.77 2.47
CA MET A 152 10.43 -17.22 2.30
C MET A 152 9.78 -17.65 0.99
N LEU A 153 8.60 -17.12 0.67
CA LEU A 153 7.89 -17.43 -0.56
C LEU A 153 8.66 -16.94 -1.80
N ALA A 154 9.16 -15.71 -1.77
CA ALA A 154 9.95 -15.13 -2.86
C ALA A 154 11.20 -15.96 -3.17
N LEU A 155 11.98 -16.30 -2.13
CA LEU A 155 13.18 -17.12 -2.25
C LEU A 155 12.86 -18.54 -2.75
N TYR A 156 11.78 -19.15 -2.26
CA TYR A 156 11.36 -20.46 -2.73
C TYR A 156 10.98 -20.46 -4.21
N ARG A 157 10.14 -19.51 -4.65
CA ARG A 157 9.73 -19.37 -6.05
C ARG A 157 10.90 -19.04 -6.99
N ALA A 158 11.94 -18.39 -6.49
CA ALA A 158 13.18 -18.14 -7.21
C ALA A 158 14.15 -19.35 -7.23
N GLY A 159 13.79 -20.50 -6.63
CA GLY A 159 14.63 -21.70 -6.56
C GLY A 159 15.65 -21.71 -5.41
N HIS A 160 15.65 -20.70 -4.54
CA HIS A 160 16.57 -20.56 -3.41
C HIS A 160 16.00 -21.16 -2.11
N GLN A 161 15.62 -22.44 -2.16
CA GLN A 161 14.96 -23.13 -1.02
C GLN A 161 15.79 -23.08 0.28
N ALA A 162 17.11 -23.27 0.20
CA ALA A 162 17.99 -23.22 1.38
C ALA A 162 17.96 -21.85 2.08
N GLU A 163 17.91 -20.77 1.31
CA GLU A 163 17.82 -19.39 1.82
C GLU A 163 16.42 -19.12 2.40
N ALA A 164 15.35 -19.64 1.78
CA ALA A 164 14.01 -19.56 2.35
C ALA A 164 13.95 -20.22 3.74
N LEU A 165 14.55 -21.40 3.91
CA LEU A 165 14.62 -22.07 5.21
C LEU A 165 15.51 -21.30 6.21
N ALA A 166 16.53 -20.58 5.73
CA ALA A 166 17.34 -19.70 6.58
C ALA A 166 16.55 -18.49 7.10
N ALA A 167 15.68 -17.91 6.28
CA ALA A 167 14.79 -16.81 6.69
C ALA A 167 13.85 -17.24 7.83
N PHE A 168 13.32 -18.47 7.81
CA PHE A 168 12.53 -19.02 8.92
C PHE A 168 13.34 -19.12 10.22
N ARG A 169 14.59 -19.59 10.15
CA ARG A 169 15.49 -19.64 11.32
C ARG A 169 15.82 -18.25 11.86
N GLN A 170 15.86 -17.23 11.00
CA GLN A 170 16.01 -15.85 11.44
C GLN A 170 14.76 -15.35 12.17
N ALA A 171 13.56 -15.59 11.60
CA ALA A 171 12.29 -15.25 12.24
C ALA A 171 12.19 -15.84 13.65
N ARG A 172 12.51 -17.14 13.82
CA ARG A 172 12.54 -17.81 15.14
C ARG A 172 13.45 -17.12 16.15
N ARG A 173 14.65 -16.71 15.73
CA ARG A 173 15.60 -16.00 16.60
C ARG A 173 15.07 -14.64 17.02
N SER A 174 14.49 -13.88 16.10
CA SER A 174 13.90 -12.57 16.40
C SER A 174 12.68 -12.67 17.33
N SER A 175 11.82 -13.68 17.16
CA SER A 175 10.72 -13.93 18.09
C SER A 175 11.22 -14.31 19.49
N HIS A 176 12.28 -15.11 19.58
CA HIS A 176 12.90 -15.48 20.85
C HIS A 176 13.54 -14.28 21.57
N GLU A 177 14.25 -13.41 20.84
CA GLU A 177 14.86 -12.19 21.38
C GLU A 177 13.80 -11.25 21.98
N ARG A 178 12.67 -11.07 21.28
CA ARG A 178 11.54 -10.27 21.79
C ARG A 178 10.98 -10.83 23.09
N SER A 179 10.74 -12.14 23.15
CA SER A 179 10.13 -12.77 24.33
C SER A 179 11.13 -13.05 25.46
N SER A 180 12.43 -12.84 25.23
CA SER A 180 13.44 -12.91 26.29
C SER A 180 13.23 -11.84 27.37
N HIS A 181 12.56 -10.73 27.04
CA HIS A 181 12.08 -9.74 28.02
C HIS A 181 10.87 -10.23 28.85
N GLU A 182 10.16 -11.28 28.41
CA GLU A 182 8.94 -11.81 29.04
C GLU A 182 9.10 -13.27 29.55
N ARG A 183 10.29 -13.88 29.48
CA ARG A 183 10.62 -15.26 29.92
C ARG A 183 9.75 -16.37 29.30
N ILE A 184 9.13 -16.17 28.14
CA ILE A 184 8.30 -17.19 27.47
C ILE A 184 8.83 -17.41 26.05
N GLY A 185 9.49 -18.54 25.79
CA GLY A 185 9.93 -18.93 24.45
C GLY A 185 8.72 -19.14 23.53
N THR A 186 8.43 -18.19 22.66
CA THR A 186 7.27 -18.23 21.76
C THR A 186 7.73 -18.66 20.37
N GLU A 187 7.12 -19.71 19.83
CA GLU A 187 7.35 -20.16 18.45
C GLU A 187 6.69 -19.19 17.44
N PRO A 188 7.19 -19.12 16.19
CA PRO A 188 6.57 -18.30 15.15
C PRO A 188 5.12 -18.72 14.89
N THR A 189 4.33 -17.79 14.34
CA THR A 189 2.91 -18.01 14.02
C THR A 189 2.71 -19.28 13.18
N GLU A 190 1.60 -19.99 13.42
CA GLU A 190 1.21 -21.20 12.66
C GLU A 190 1.23 -21.00 11.14
N ARG A 191 0.92 -19.80 10.64
CA ARG A 191 0.99 -19.47 9.22
C ARG A 191 2.43 -19.63 8.69
N LEU A 192 3.41 -19.14 9.43
CA LEU A 192 4.82 -19.21 9.06
C LEU A 192 5.37 -20.63 9.18
N GLN A 193 4.97 -21.35 10.24
CA GLN A 193 5.31 -22.76 10.41
C GLN A 193 4.75 -23.63 9.28
N ARG A 194 3.48 -23.41 8.88
CA ARG A 194 2.88 -24.12 7.74
C ARG A 194 3.63 -23.84 6.43
N LEU A 195 4.02 -22.59 6.19
CA LEU A 195 4.83 -22.26 5.01
C LEU A 195 6.19 -22.98 5.05
N HIS A 196 6.85 -23.00 6.20
CA HIS A 196 8.10 -23.74 6.38
C HIS A 196 7.95 -25.24 6.04
N GLN A 197 6.90 -25.90 6.53
CA GLN A 197 6.64 -27.31 6.24
C GLN A 197 6.37 -27.57 4.75
N ARG A 198 5.60 -26.69 4.10
CA ARG A 198 5.35 -26.79 2.65
C ARG A 198 6.64 -26.60 1.82
N ILE A 199 7.49 -25.66 2.23
CA ILE A 199 8.80 -25.45 1.58
C ILE A 199 9.71 -26.66 1.80
N LEU A 200 9.73 -27.28 2.99
CA LEU A 200 10.48 -28.52 3.22
C LEU A 200 10.00 -29.67 2.33
N ALA A 201 8.70 -29.77 2.12
CA ALA A 201 8.09 -30.79 1.27
C ALA A 201 8.29 -30.54 -0.24
N GLY A 202 8.83 -29.39 -0.65
CA GLY A 202 8.96 -29.02 -2.06
C GLY A 202 7.60 -28.87 -2.75
N ASP A 203 6.62 -28.31 -2.04
CA ASP A 203 5.25 -28.18 -2.53
C ASP A 203 5.13 -27.25 -3.75
N THR A 204 4.93 -27.84 -4.93
CA THR A 204 4.70 -27.14 -6.21
C THR A 204 3.49 -26.21 -6.20
N ALA A 205 2.53 -26.36 -5.27
CA ALA A 205 1.42 -25.42 -5.13
C ALA A 205 1.85 -24.06 -4.54
N LEU A 206 3.11 -23.92 -4.10
CA LEU A 206 3.71 -22.63 -3.74
C LEU A 206 4.30 -21.89 -4.95
N ASP A 207 4.50 -22.59 -6.08
CA ASP A 207 4.99 -21.97 -7.30
C ASP A 207 3.98 -20.95 -7.84
N VAL A 208 4.42 -20.10 -8.76
CA VAL A 208 3.60 -19.04 -9.35
C VAL A 208 2.27 -19.64 -9.81
N PRO A 209 1.09 -19.10 -9.42
CA PRO A 209 -0.20 -19.57 -9.90
C PRO A 209 -0.20 -19.45 -11.43
N GLN A 210 0.07 -20.55 -12.12
CA GLN A 210 -0.01 -20.58 -13.58
C GLN A 210 -1.49 -20.33 -13.93
N PRO A 211 -1.81 -19.33 -14.77
CA PRO A 211 -3.17 -19.19 -15.26
C PRO A 211 -3.51 -20.49 -15.99
N SER A 212 -4.46 -21.26 -15.44
CA SER A 212 -4.78 -22.55 -16.00
C SER A 212 -5.39 -22.34 -17.40
N LEU A 213 -4.65 -22.76 -18.42
CA LEU A 213 -5.11 -22.82 -19.82
C LEU A 213 -6.37 -23.69 -20.00
N ALA A 214 -6.81 -24.39 -18.94
CA ALA A 214 -8.04 -25.16 -18.90
C ALA A 214 -9.31 -24.31 -19.09
N ALA A 215 -9.32 -23.04 -18.68
CA ALA A 215 -10.48 -22.16 -18.88
C ALA A 215 -10.62 -21.66 -20.33
N ALA A 216 -9.51 -21.56 -21.08
CA ALA A 216 -9.52 -21.12 -22.47
C ALA A 216 -10.01 -22.23 -23.45
N SER A 217 -9.78 -23.51 -23.12
CA SER A 217 -10.24 -24.63 -23.94
C SER A 217 -11.76 -24.83 -23.91
N ALA A 218 -12.42 -24.49 -22.79
CA ALA A 218 -13.88 -24.62 -22.66
C ALA A 218 -14.65 -23.56 -23.48
N ALA A 219 -14.01 -22.45 -23.86
CA ALA A 219 -14.62 -21.39 -24.67
C ALA A 219 -14.51 -21.63 -26.19
N GLY A 220 -13.63 -22.55 -26.64
CA GLY A 220 -13.35 -22.77 -28.06
C GLY A 220 -14.27 -23.74 -28.81
N LEU A 221 -15.17 -24.46 -28.11
CA LEU A 221 -15.98 -25.54 -28.72
C LEU A 221 -17.47 -25.21 -28.93
N ARG A 222 -17.85 -23.93 -28.94
CA ARG A 222 -19.22 -23.51 -29.31
C ARG A 222 -19.20 -22.47 -30.42
N SER A 223 -18.89 -22.89 -31.64
CA SER A 223 -19.33 -22.18 -32.86
C SER A 223 -19.10 -23.06 -34.10
N GLY A 224 -20.03 -24.00 -34.32
CA GLY A 224 -20.26 -24.57 -35.65
C GLY A 224 -21.16 -23.62 -36.47
N PRO A 225 -20.99 -23.51 -37.79
CA PRO A 225 -21.70 -22.54 -38.61
C PRO A 225 -23.06 -23.10 -39.09
N ALA A 226 -24.10 -22.28 -39.04
CA ALA A 226 -25.35 -22.50 -39.77
C ALA A 226 -25.74 -21.19 -40.43
N GLY A 227 -25.76 -21.19 -41.75
CA GLY A 227 -25.92 -20.00 -42.57
C GLY A 227 -27.37 -19.63 -42.92
N LEU A 228 -27.41 -18.66 -43.83
CA LEU A 228 -28.50 -18.19 -44.70
C LEU A 228 -29.42 -17.10 -44.12
N GLY A 229 -29.40 -15.95 -44.79
CA GLY A 229 -30.38 -14.88 -44.62
C GLY A 229 -29.89 -13.52 -45.14
N SER A 230 -29.99 -13.32 -46.45
CA SER A 230 -29.71 -12.07 -47.18
C SER A 230 -30.47 -10.83 -46.68
N SER A 231 -29.86 -9.65 -46.81
CA SER A 231 -30.44 -8.55 -47.59
C SER A 231 -29.45 -7.40 -47.79
N VAL A 232 -29.33 -6.99 -49.05
CA VAL A 232 -28.57 -5.87 -49.60
C VAL A 232 -29.22 -4.53 -49.27
N THR A 233 -28.38 -3.51 -49.00
CA THR A 233 -28.44 -2.08 -49.38
C THR A 233 -27.57 -1.31 -48.37
N GLY A 234 -26.72 -0.34 -48.69
CA GLY A 234 -26.20 0.21 -49.93
C GLY A 234 -25.22 1.35 -49.53
N SER A 235 -24.26 1.64 -50.40
CA SER A 235 -23.56 2.93 -50.57
C SER A 235 -22.77 3.49 -49.36
N ALA A 236 -21.45 3.29 -49.33
CA ALA A 236 -20.42 4.17 -49.91
C ALA A 236 -20.17 5.48 -49.14
N TYR A 237 -19.02 5.56 -48.46
CA TYR A 237 -18.09 6.71 -48.50
C TYR A 237 -16.76 6.33 -47.81
N GLY A 238 -15.65 6.51 -48.52
CA GLY A 238 -14.32 6.75 -47.96
C GLY A 238 -13.77 8.03 -48.60
N PRO A 239 -12.50 8.42 -48.41
CA PRO A 239 -11.48 7.85 -47.52
C PRO A 239 -10.67 8.92 -46.72
N ALA A 240 -9.66 8.42 -46.00
CA ALA A 240 -8.33 9.01 -45.72
C ALA A 240 -8.21 10.37 -44.99
N GLY A 241 -7.41 10.35 -43.92
CA GLY A 241 -6.90 11.54 -43.25
C GLY A 241 -5.77 11.20 -42.28
N SER A 242 -4.59 10.92 -42.83
CA SER A 242 -3.31 10.88 -42.13
C SER A 242 -2.95 12.26 -41.57
N GLY A 243 -2.61 12.33 -40.28
CA GLY A 243 -2.13 13.55 -39.63
C GLY A 243 -1.11 13.21 -38.55
N SER A 244 0.15 13.11 -38.94
CA SER A 244 1.31 13.13 -38.06
C SER A 244 1.54 14.56 -37.54
N VAL A 245 1.63 14.75 -36.23
CA VAL A 245 2.26 15.94 -35.65
C VAL A 245 3.24 15.49 -34.57
N SER A 246 4.49 15.85 -34.83
CA SER A 246 5.65 15.70 -33.96
C SER A 246 5.64 16.71 -32.82
N ALA A 247 6.31 16.30 -31.74
CA ALA A 247 7.08 17.13 -30.81
C ALA A 247 6.32 18.12 -29.91
N GLU A 248 6.24 17.76 -28.62
CA GLU A 248 6.53 18.75 -27.59
C GLU A 248 7.22 18.08 -26.40
N SER A 249 8.48 18.47 -26.21
CA SER A 249 9.35 18.11 -25.10
C SER A 249 8.85 18.79 -23.82
N GLY A 250 8.27 18.02 -22.90
CA GLY A 250 7.91 18.43 -21.54
C GLY A 250 8.89 17.86 -20.51
N PRO A 251 9.08 18.53 -19.36
CA PRO A 251 10.30 18.47 -18.56
C PRO A 251 10.44 17.18 -17.74
N GLN A 252 11.71 16.79 -17.55
CA GLN A 252 12.20 15.75 -16.64
C GLN A 252 11.41 15.70 -15.31
N GLN A 253 10.73 14.58 -15.07
CA GLN A 253 10.23 14.20 -13.75
C GLN A 253 11.41 13.88 -12.83
N PRO A 254 11.44 14.37 -11.58
CA PRO A 254 12.43 13.93 -10.61
C PRO A 254 12.14 12.49 -10.17
N ASP A 255 13.20 11.68 -10.10
CA ASP A 255 13.22 10.30 -9.62
C ASP A 255 12.41 10.14 -8.32
N ARG A 256 11.35 9.32 -8.39
CA ARG A 256 10.48 8.95 -7.27
C ARG A 256 10.80 7.57 -6.68
N THR A 257 12.06 7.14 -6.77
CA THR A 257 12.48 5.77 -6.45
C THR A 257 13.30 5.65 -5.17
N THR A 258 13.13 6.55 -4.20
CA THR A 258 13.65 6.32 -2.85
C THR A 258 12.55 5.71 -1.97
N PRO A 259 12.53 4.38 -1.73
CA PRO A 259 11.70 3.82 -0.70
C PRO A 259 12.14 4.39 0.65
N TRP A 260 11.25 5.15 1.27
CA TRP A 260 11.43 5.71 2.60
C TRP A 260 11.29 4.58 3.64
N PHE A 261 12.43 4.07 4.11
CA PHE A 261 12.55 3.36 5.38
C PHE A 261 13.25 4.27 6.38
N PRO A 262 12.65 4.54 7.55
CA PRO A 262 13.35 5.24 8.61
C PRO A 262 14.43 4.32 9.19
N SER A 263 15.70 4.67 8.95
CA SER A 263 16.85 4.09 9.64
C SER A 263 16.76 4.42 11.14
N ASN A 264 16.06 3.60 11.91
CA ASN A 264 16.18 3.64 13.36
C ASN A 264 17.40 2.80 13.79
N CYS A 265 18.58 3.39 13.60
CA CYS A 265 19.72 3.08 14.46
C CYS A 265 19.42 3.63 15.86
N ARG A 266 19.23 2.77 16.84
CA ARG A 266 19.57 3.11 18.23
C ARG A 266 20.50 2.04 18.79
N THR A 267 21.77 2.36 18.69
CA THR A 267 22.81 1.90 19.60
C THR A 267 22.57 2.59 20.95
N THR A 268 22.38 1.80 22.01
CA THR A 268 23.02 1.90 23.33
C THR A 268 22.57 0.72 24.16
#